data_AF-A0A920S6D3-F1
#
_entry.id   AF-A0A920S6D3-F1
#
_cell.length_a   1.000
_cell.length_b   1.000
_cell.length_c   1.000
_cell.angle_alpha   90.00
_cell.angle_beta   90.00
_cell.angle_gamma   90.00
#
_symmetry.space_group_name_H-M   'P 1'
#
loop_
_entity.id
_entity.type
_entity.pdbx_description
1 polymer ?
#
loop_
_entity_poly.entity_id
_entity_poly.type
_entity_poly.pdbx_seq_one_letter_code
_entity_poly.pdbx_strand_id
1 'polypeptide(L)'
;MAWSSRYLPVKEEQPDIQEIKDRMMSVQALDAYRCLEENVLTSPDDGDIGSIFGWGFPPWSGGVFSYFDMVGLQSLLIVVMIIAIDLVKDLRSQIA
;
A
#
# COMPACT_ATOMS: atom_id res chain seq x y z
N MET A 1 -1.22 22.33 13.93
CA MET A 1 -0.35 21.68 12.93
C MET A 1 0.98 21.15 13.52
N ALA A 2 1.02 20.77 14.81
CA ALA A 2 2.26 20.35 15.49
C ALA A 2 2.39 18.82 15.68
N TRP A 3 1.40 18.04 15.22
CA TRP A 3 1.36 16.58 15.42
C TRP A 3 2.21 15.82 14.39
N SER A 4 2.21 16.21 13.12
CA SER A 4 2.97 15.50 12.08
C SER A 4 4.49 15.64 12.28
N SER A 5 4.98 16.83 12.61
CA SER A 5 6.42 17.10 12.74
C SER A 5 7.09 16.38 13.92
N ARG A 6 6.33 15.92 14.91
CA ARG A 6 6.89 15.23 16.10
C ARG A 6 7.09 13.73 15.88
N TYR A 7 6.24 13.08 15.07
CA TYR A 7 6.24 11.63 14.88
C TYR A 7 6.56 11.20 13.44
N LEU A 8 6.50 12.12 12.47
CA LEU A 8 6.85 11.90 11.07
C LEU A 8 7.83 13.00 10.64
N PRO A 9 9.10 12.92 11.07
CA PRO A 9 10.12 13.87 10.65
C PRO A 9 10.27 13.83 9.13
N VAL A 10 10.46 15.00 8.52
CA VAL A 10 10.71 15.08 7.08
C VAL A 10 12.07 14.46 6.80
N LYS A 11 12.11 13.38 6.00
CA LYS A 11 13.36 12.78 5.53
C LYS A 11 14.14 13.77 4.66
N GLU A 12 15.47 13.79 4.80
CA GLU A 12 16.34 14.59 3.92
C GLU A 12 16.23 14.14 2.46
N GLU A 13 16.19 12.82 2.25
CA GLU A 13 15.95 12.19 0.97
C GLU A 13 14.48 11.79 0.84
N GLN A 14 13.79 12.40 -0.13
CA GLN A 14 12.40 12.11 -0.43
C GLN A 14 12.32 11.00 -1.48
N PRO A 15 11.38 10.06 -1.35
CA PRO A 15 11.20 9.00 -2.34
C PRO A 15 10.82 9.57 -3.70
N ASP A 16 11.20 8.87 -4.76
CA ASP A 16 10.77 9.26 -6.10
C ASP A 16 9.26 9.03 -6.31
N ILE A 17 8.71 9.64 -7.35
CA ILE A 17 7.26 9.57 -7.65
C ILE A 17 6.80 8.13 -7.90
N GLN A 18 7.63 7.30 -8.52
CA GLN A 18 7.30 5.91 -8.79
C GLN A 18 7.23 5.12 -7.49
N GLU A 19 8.19 5.31 -6.59
CA GLU A 19 8.18 4.69 -5.27
C GLU A 19 6.93 5.10 -4.47
N ILE A 20 6.54 6.38 -4.51
CA ILE A 20 5.32 6.85 -3.86
C ILE A 20 4.09 6.12 -4.42
N LYS A 21 3.98 6.02 -5.76
CA LYS A 21 2.87 5.31 -6.41
C LYS A 21 2.84 3.84 -6.00
N ASP A 22 3.98 3.16 -6.07
CA ASP A 22 4.08 1.75 -5.75
C ASP A 22 3.68 1.51 -4.29
N ARG A 23 4.16 2.33 -3.35
CA ARG A 23 3.78 2.24 -1.93
C ARG A 23 2.27 2.43 -1.72
N MET A 24 1.68 3.44 -2.37
CA MET A 24 0.24 3.71 -2.28
C MET A 24 -0.61 2.59 -2.87
N MET A 25 -0.21 2.02 -4.00
CA MET A 25 -0.94 0.92 -4.64
C MET A 25 -0.80 -0.38 -3.83
N SER A 26 0.42 -0.69 -3.36
CA SER A 26 0.71 -1.92 -2.62
C SER A 26 0.03 -1.99 -1.26
N VAL A 27 -0.05 -0.88 -0.51
CA VAL A 27 -0.72 -0.89 0.79
C VAL A 27 -2.22 -1.19 0.67
N GLN A 28 -2.87 -0.64 -0.36
CA GLN A 28 -4.30 -0.89 -0.63
C GLN A 28 -4.57 -2.35 -0.96
N ALA A 29 -3.69 -2.99 -1.75
CA ALA A 29 -3.86 -4.41 -2.03
C ALA A 29 -3.52 -5.31 -0.86
N LEU A 30 -2.52 -4.96 -0.04
CA LEU A 30 -2.26 -5.71 1.18
C LEU A 30 -3.52 -5.77 2.05
N ASP A 31 -4.18 -4.63 2.26
CA ASP A 31 -5.44 -4.60 3.00
C ASP A 31 -6.58 -5.31 2.27
N ALA A 32 -6.66 -5.25 0.93
CA ALA A 32 -7.66 -6.01 0.17
C ALA A 32 -7.48 -7.53 0.33
N TYR A 33 -6.23 -8.04 0.25
CA TYR A 33 -5.94 -9.46 0.50
C TYR A 33 -6.22 -9.87 1.95
N ARG A 34 -5.97 -8.99 2.92
CA ARG A 34 -6.36 -9.22 4.32
C ARG A 34 -7.87 -9.30 4.48
N CYS A 35 -8.63 -8.40 3.85
CA CYS A 35 -10.09 -8.47 3.82
C CYS A 35 -10.60 -9.77 3.20
N LEU A 36 -9.92 -10.29 2.19
CA LEU A 36 -10.26 -11.58 1.59
C LEU A 36 -9.96 -12.75 2.55
N GLU A 37 -8.81 -12.73 3.24
CA GLU A 37 -8.45 -13.73 4.26
C GLU A 37 -9.41 -13.72 5.45
N GLU A 38 -9.74 -12.53 5.94
CA GLU A 38 -10.65 -12.31 7.08
C GLU A 38 -12.14 -12.54 6.69
N ASN A 39 -12.43 -12.90 5.43
CA ASN A 39 -13.78 -13.08 4.87
C ASN A 39 -14.67 -11.82 4.95
N VAL A 40 -14.06 -10.63 5.00
CA VAL A 40 -14.76 -9.35 4.80
C VAL A 40 -15.13 -9.19 3.32
N LEU A 41 -14.24 -9.61 2.42
CA LEU A 41 -14.53 -9.83 1.01
C LEU A 41 -14.71 -11.33 0.77
N THR A 42 -15.73 -11.69 0.01
CA THR A 42 -16.03 -13.09 -0.34
C THR A 42 -15.48 -13.49 -1.70
N SER A 43 -15.16 -12.53 -2.57
CA SER A 43 -14.58 -12.77 -3.88
C SER A 43 -13.60 -11.64 -4.27
N PRO A 44 -12.53 -11.93 -5.03
CA PRO A 44 -11.66 -10.90 -5.60
C PRO A 44 -12.39 -9.97 -6.56
N ASP A 45 -13.30 -10.51 -7.38
CA ASP A 45 -14.05 -9.74 -8.39
C ASP A 45 -14.88 -8.62 -7.74
N ASP A 46 -15.51 -8.89 -6.59
CA ASP A 46 -16.25 -7.87 -5.83
C ASP A 46 -15.32 -6.78 -5.30
N GLY A 47 -14.10 -7.14 -4.90
CA GLY A 47 -13.11 -6.17 -4.45
C GLY A 47 -12.51 -5.35 -5.59
N ASP A 48 -12.37 -5.91 -6.79
CA ASP A 48 -11.95 -5.16 -7.97
C ASP A 48 -12.97 -4.08 -8.35
N ILE A 49 -14.23 -4.47 -8.51
CA ILE A 49 -15.34 -3.54 -8.78
C ILE A 49 -15.49 -2.54 -7.63
N GLY A 50 -15.45 -3.03 -6.38
CA GLY A 50 -15.57 -2.23 -5.17
C GLY A 50 -14.44 -1.20 -5.04
N SER A 51 -13.22 -1.54 -5.39
CA SER A 51 -12.07 -0.62 -5.32
C SER A 51 -12.22 0.53 -6.33
N ILE A 52 -12.64 0.22 -7.57
CA ILE A 52 -12.83 1.21 -8.63
C ILE A 52 -13.97 2.17 -8.27
N PHE A 53 -15.14 1.64 -7.92
CA PHE A 53 -16.33 2.48 -7.70
C PHE A 53 -16.47 3.00 -6.26
N GLY A 54 -15.79 2.39 -5.29
CA GLY A 54 -15.86 2.77 -3.88
C GLY A 54 -14.94 3.94 -3.55
N TRP A 55 -13.64 3.81 -3.80
CA TRP A 55 -12.65 4.85 -3.46
C TRP A 55 -11.84 5.36 -4.66
N GLY A 56 -12.16 4.92 -5.88
CA GLY A 56 -11.54 5.43 -7.09
C GLY A 56 -10.20 4.79 -7.43
N PHE A 57 -10.02 3.50 -7.16
CA PHE A 57 -8.84 2.78 -7.64
C PHE A 57 -8.72 2.90 -9.18
N PRO A 58 -7.51 3.01 -9.75
CA PRO A 58 -7.35 3.37 -11.16
C PRO A 58 -8.10 2.42 -12.12
N PRO A 59 -9.08 2.88 -12.90
CA PRO A 59 -9.93 1.99 -13.71
C PRO A 59 -9.17 1.18 -14.76
N TRP A 60 -8.04 1.70 -15.26
CA TRP A 60 -7.20 1.01 -16.24
C TRP A 60 -6.51 -0.24 -15.68
N SER A 61 -6.46 -0.41 -14.35
CA SER A 61 -5.82 -1.56 -13.71
C SER A 61 -6.72 -2.78 -13.59
N GLY A 62 -8.03 -2.64 -13.89
CA GLY A 62 -9.03 -3.67 -13.65
C GLY A 62 -9.49 -3.80 -12.20
N GLY A 63 -8.91 -3.02 -11.27
CA GLY A 63 -9.19 -3.11 -9.84
C GLY A 63 -7.93 -3.44 -9.03
N VAL A 64 -8.09 -3.53 -7.71
CA VAL A 64 -7.00 -3.75 -6.75
C VAL A 64 -6.33 -5.12 -6.94
N PHE A 65 -7.07 -6.21 -7.10
CA PHE A 65 -6.54 -7.55 -7.32
C PHE A 65 -5.99 -7.70 -8.74
N SER A 66 -6.79 -7.31 -9.74
CA SER A 66 -6.38 -7.35 -11.16
C SER A 66 -5.06 -6.62 -11.44
N TYR A 67 -4.83 -5.48 -10.76
CA TYR A 67 -3.56 -4.76 -10.88
C TYR A 67 -2.36 -5.60 -10.42
N PHE A 68 -2.49 -6.34 -9.33
CA PHE A 68 -1.38 -7.13 -8.79
C PHE A 68 -1.20 -8.46 -9.51
N ASP A 69 -2.24 -8.99 -10.13
CA ASP A 69 -2.09 -10.08 -11.09
C ASP A 69 -1.31 -9.63 -12.34
N MET A 70 -1.49 -8.38 -12.79
CA MET A 70 -0.74 -7.79 -13.90
C MET A 70 0.73 -7.50 -13.54
N VAL A 71 0.98 -6.90 -12.37
CA VAL A 71 2.33 -6.47 -11.94
C VAL A 71 3.15 -7.63 -11.34
N GLY A 72 2.48 -8.70 -10.92
CA GLY A 72 3.06 -9.87 -10.29
C GLY A 72 3.19 -9.71 -8.77
N LEU A 73 2.78 -10.76 -8.03
CA LEU A 73 2.82 -10.81 -6.57
C LEU A 73 4.21 -10.58 -5.96
N GLN A 74 5.27 -10.90 -6.71
CA GLN A 74 6.64 -10.70 -6.26
C GLN A 74 6.98 -9.21 -6.10
N SER A 75 6.48 -8.37 -7.01
CA SER A 75 6.64 -6.92 -6.94
C SER A 75 5.90 -6.34 -5.73
N LEU A 76 4.69 -6.83 -5.44
CA LEU A 76 3.93 -6.44 -4.23
C LEU A 76 4.72 -6.75 -2.95
N LEU A 77 5.25 -7.97 -2.84
CA LEU A 77 5.99 -8.41 -1.65
C LEU A 77 7.24 -7.57 -1.40
N ILE A 78 7.97 -7.21 -2.46
CA ILE A 78 9.16 -6.35 -2.36
C ILE A 78 8.79 -4.98 -1.80
N VAL A 79 7.74 -4.34 -2.34
CA VAL A 79 7.31 -3.00 -1.88
C VAL A 79 6.80 -3.06 -0.45
N VAL A 80 6.02 -4.08 -0.08
CA VAL A 80 5.56 -4.28 1.30
C VAL A 80 6.73 -4.47 2.26
N MET A 81 7.76 -5.24 1.89
CA MET A 81 8.98 -5.39 2.68
C MET A 81 9.75 -4.08 2.84
N ILE A 82 9.87 -3.27 1.78
CA ILE A 82 10.51 -1.95 1.85
C ILE A 82 9.77 -1.04 2.85
N ILE A 83 8.44 -1.01 2.76
CA ILE A 83 7.59 -0.25 3.71
C ILE A 83 7.83 -0.74 5.14
N ALA A 84 7.84 -2.05 5.38
CA ALA A 84 8.06 -2.61 6.70
C ALA A 84 9.45 -2.29 7.25
N ILE A 85 10.50 -2.37 6.43
CA ILE A 85 11.87 -2.02 6.82
C ILE A 85 11.97 -0.53 7.15
N ASP A 86 11.38 0.34 6.33
CA ASP A 86 11.33 1.78 6.58
C ASP A 86 10.63 2.11 7.90
N LEU A 87 9.50 1.45 8.18
CA LEU A 87 8.76 1.61 9.43
C LEU A 87 9.60 1.18 10.65
N VAL A 88 10.33 0.07 10.54
CA VAL A 88 11.21 -0.42 11.61
C VAL A 88 12.40 0.50 11.84
N LYS A 89 13.00 1.05 10.77
CA LYS A 89 14.09 2.04 10.87
C LYS A 89 13.63 3.30 11.58
N ASP A 90 12.44 3.80 11.23
CA ASP A 90 11.86 4.99 11.86
C ASP A 90 11.49 4.73 13.32
N LEU A 91 10.92 3.56 13.65
CA LEU A 91 10.64 3.21 15.04
C LEU A 91 11.93 3.13 15.89
N ARG A 92 13.02 2.62 15.32
CA ARG A 92 14.32 2.56 16.01
C ARG A 92 14.92 3.94 16.25
N SER A 93 14.79 4.88 15.32
CA SER A 93 15.30 6.24 15.51
C SER A 93 14.52 7.04 16.56
N GLN A 94 13.26 6.66 16.84
CA GLN A 94 12.45 7.28 17.90
C GLN A 94 12.76 6.75 19.31
N ILE A 95 13.40 5.57 19.43
CA ILE A 95 13.73 4.93 20.73
C ILE A 95 15.21 5.16 21.12
N ALA A 96 16.05 5.55 20.16
CA ALA A 96 17.46 5.91 20.36
C ALA A 96 17.62 7.40 20.70
#